data_AF-F1CJ65-F1
#
_entry.id   AF-F1CJ65-F1
#
_cell.length_a   1.000
_cell.length_b   1.000
_cell.length_c   1.000
_cell.angle_alpha   90.00
_cell.angle_beta   90.00
_cell.angle_gamma   90.00
#
_symmetry.space_group_name_H-M   'P 1'
#
loop_
_entity.id
_entity.type
_entity.pdbx_description
1 polymer ?
#
loop_
_entity_poly.entity_id
_entity_poly.type
_entity_poly.pdbx_seq_one_letter_code
_entity_poly.pdbx_strand_id
1 'polypeptide(L)'
;MKSKIVLGLVILVVFCFGWIESDEHSHRYDDNEEVVLWMNTVGPYHNRQETYAYFSLPFCPGPKRSISHYHETLGEALLGVELEFSGLDIHFKANMAKNQYCEVDLNEEMLQAFIYAVKNHYWYQM
;
A
#
# COMPACT_ATOMS: atom_id res chain seq x y z
N MET A 1 -49.33 -16.08 -14.02
CA MET A 1 -48.11 -16.92 -13.81
C MET A 1 -46.84 -16.22 -14.29
N LYS A 2 -46.68 -15.91 -15.59
CA LYS A 2 -45.45 -15.29 -16.16
C LYS A 2 -44.93 -14.05 -15.41
N SER A 3 -45.80 -13.09 -15.06
CA SER A 3 -45.41 -11.87 -14.34
C SER A 3 -44.75 -12.11 -12.96
N LYS A 4 -45.19 -13.12 -12.18
CA LYS A 4 -44.56 -13.45 -10.89
C LYS A 4 -43.14 -14.03 -11.05
N ILE A 5 -42.90 -14.77 -12.14
CA ILE A 5 -41.59 -15.34 -12.47
C ILE A 5 -40.63 -14.22 -12.90
N VAL A 6 -41.10 -13.28 -13.73
CA VAL A 6 -40.30 -12.10 -14.12
C VAL A 6 -39.96 -11.23 -12.90
N LEU A 7 -40.92 -10.98 -12.01
CA LEU A 7 -40.66 -10.20 -10.79
C LEU A 7 -39.63 -10.90 -9.88
N GLY A 8 -39.73 -12.23 -9.72
CA GLY A 8 -38.75 -13.03 -8.97
C GLY A 8 -37.35 -12.98 -9.58
N LEU A 9 -37.23 -13.06 -10.92
CA LEU A 9 -35.95 -12.90 -11.62
C LEU A 9 -35.35 -11.51 -11.45
N VAL A 10 -36.16 -10.44 -11.51
CA VAL A 10 -35.69 -9.07 -11.29
C VAL A 10 -35.18 -8.89 -9.85
N ILE A 11 -35.90 -9.41 -8.85
CA ILE A 11 -35.46 -9.36 -7.45
C ILE A 11 -34.16 -10.13 -7.24
N LEU A 12 -34.03 -11.33 -7.83
CA LEU A 12 -32.80 -12.13 -7.79
C LEU A 12 -31.61 -11.37 -8.38
N VAL A 13 -31.80 -10.76 -9.56
CA VAL A 13 -30.78 -9.94 -10.23
C VAL A 13 -30.36 -8.74 -9.38
N VAL A 14 -31.30 -8.01 -8.78
CA VAL A 14 -30.98 -6.88 -7.88
C VAL A 14 -30.20 -7.36 -6.65
N PHE A 15 -30.55 -8.51 -6.07
CA PHE A 15 -29.79 -9.09 -4.95
C PHE A 15 -28.36 -9.50 -5.35
N CYS A 16 -28.17 -10.06 -6.55
CA CYS A 16 -26.85 -10.45 -7.05
C CYS A 16 -25.92 -9.27 -7.39
N PHE A 17 -26.46 -8.06 -7.62
CA PHE A 17 -25.67 -6.85 -7.91
C PHE A 17 -25.60 -5.85 -6.75
N GLY A 18 -26.42 -6.00 -5.71
CA GLY A 18 -26.54 -5.02 -4.62
C GLY A 18 -25.52 -5.12 -3.49
N TRP A 19 -24.71 -6.18 -3.46
CA TRP A 19 -23.77 -6.46 -2.36
C TRP A 19 -22.37 -6.74 -2.91
N ILE A 20 -21.74 -5.67 -3.38
CA ILE A 20 -20.29 -5.65 -3.59
C ILE A 20 -19.76 -4.40 -2.88
N GLU A 21 -19.53 -4.54 -1.57
CA GLU A 21 -18.86 -3.58 -0.68
C GLU A 21 -17.36 -3.84 -0.61
N SER A 22 -16.64 -2.88 -0.05
CA SER A 22 -15.31 -2.48 -0.49
C SER A 22 -14.41 -2.11 0.69
N ASP A 23 -13.41 -2.94 1.00
CA ASP A 23 -12.41 -2.70 2.05
C ASP A 23 -11.05 -3.37 1.70
N GLU A 24 -9.97 -3.04 2.44
CA GLU A 24 -8.61 -3.60 2.31
C GLU A 24 -8.62 -5.15 2.28
N HIS A 25 -9.41 -5.78 3.14
CA HIS A 25 -9.52 -7.24 3.23
C HIS A 25 -10.41 -7.86 2.13
N SER A 26 -11.21 -7.05 1.44
CA SER A 26 -12.10 -7.46 0.34
C SER A 26 -11.71 -6.93 -1.05
N HIS A 27 -10.51 -6.34 -1.16
CA HIS A 27 -9.86 -5.84 -2.39
C HIS A 27 -10.57 -4.72 -3.16
N ARG A 28 -11.39 -3.93 -2.51
CA ARG A 28 -12.10 -2.82 -3.18
C ARG A 28 -12.16 -1.64 -2.21
N TYR A 29 -12.59 -0.47 -2.66
CA TYR A 29 -12.64 0.75 -1.83
C TYR A 29 -13.90 1.59 -2.12
N ASP A 30 -14.37 2.33 -1.13
CA ASP A 30 -15.45 3.34 -1.19
C ASP A 30 -14.91 4.73 -1.57
N ASP A 31 -15.77 5.61 -2.09
CA ASP A 31 -15.37 6.93 -2.58
C ASP A 31 -14.84 7.82 -1.43
N ASN A 32 -13.57 8.21 -1.51
CA ASN A 32 -12.77 8.91 -0.50
C ASN A 32 -12.36 8.07 0.73
N GLU A 33 -12.39 6.74 0.66
CA GLU A 33 -11.79 5.87 1.68
C GLU A 33 -10.25 5.97 1.68
N GLU A 34 -9.60 5.75 2.83
CA GLU A 34 -8.13 5.69 2.94
C GLU A 34 -7.58 4.48 2.20
N VAL A 35 -6.52 4.68 1.41
CA VAL A 35 -5.74 3.59 0.81
C VAL A 35 -4.35 3.61 1.43
N VAL A 36 -4.00 2.59 2.20
CA VAL A 36 -2.68 2.48 2.82
C VAL A 36 -1.68 1.91 1.80
N LEU A 37 -0.64 2.69 1.48
CA LEU A 37 0.54 2.16 0.80
C LEU A 37 1.54 1.69 1.85
N TRP A 38 1.86 0.41 1.81
CA TRP A 38 2.87 -0.24 2.63
C TRP A 38 4.25 -0.16 1.95
N MET A 39 5.30 -0.28 2.74
CA MET A 39 6.69 -0.36 2.31
C MET A 39 7.27 -1.64 2.90
N ASN A 40 7.88 -2.48 2.07
CA ASN A 40 8.38 -3.77 2.53
C ASN A 40 9.90 -3.69 2.74
N THR A 41 10.68 -3.94 1.71
CA THR A 41 12.12 -4.19 1.86
C THR A 41 12.94 -3.68 0.69
N VAL A 42 14.25 -3.53 0.94
CA VAL A 42 15.29 -3.17 -0.01
C VAL A 42 16.48 -4.12 0.11
N GLY A 43 17.22 -4.33 -0.97
CA GLY A 43 18.44 -5.17 -0.93
C GLY A 43 19.19 -5.20 -2.26
N PRO A 44 20.44 -5.69 -2.28
CA PRO A 44 21.22 -5.81 -3.52
C PRO A 44 20.64 -6.88 -4.45
N TYR A 45 20.38 -6.53 -5.73
CA TYR A 45 19.79 -7.46 -6.70
C TYR A 45 20.63 -8.74 -6.92
N HIS A 46 21.95 -8.63 -6.76
CA HIS A 46 22.89 -9.73 -6.91
C HIS A 46 22.99 -10.66 -5.69
N ASN A 47 22.47 -10.27 -4.52
CA ASN A 47 22.40 -11.14 -3.34
C ASN A 47 21.03 -11.06 -2.66
N ARG A 48 20.09 -11.93 -3.08
CA ARG A 48 18.74 -11.99 -2.49
C ARG A 48 18.65 -12.60 -1.09
N GLN A 49 19.78 -13.00 -0.49
CA GLN A 49 19.82 -13.39 0.92
C GLN A 49 20.00 -12.16 1.84
N GLU A 50 20.45 -11.03 1.29
CA GLU A 50 20.47 -9.74 1.96
C GLU A 50 19.19 -8.98 1.64
N THR A 51 18.39 -8.73 2.67
CA THR A 51 17.13 -8.01 2.61
C THR A 51 17.01 -7.18 3.89
N TYR A 52 16.71 -5.90 3.75
CA TYR A 52 16.63 -4.92 4.83
C TYR A 52 15.27 -4.19 4.77
N ALA A 53 14.78 -3.70 5.91
CA ALA A 53 13.57 -2.88 5.97
C ALA A 53 13.66 -1.67 5.03
N TYR A 54 12.55 -1.25 4.42
CA TYR A 54 12.57 -0.24 3.36
C TYR A 54 13.24 1.08 3.78
N PHE A 55 12.92 1.57 4.99
CA PHE A 55 13.51 2.80 5.54
C PHE A 55 14.91 2.61 6.16
N SER A 56 15.57 1.46 5.94
CA SER A 56 17.02 1.33 6.19
C SER A 56 17.84 2.18 5.23
N LEU A 57 17.30 2.47 4.04
CA LEU A 57 17.81 3.53 3.17
C LEU A 57 17.14 4.86 3.52
N PRO A 58 17.84 6.00 3.38
CA PRO A 58 17.38 7.31 3.87
C PRO A 58 16.32 7.98 2.99
N PHE A 59 15.27 7.23 2.63
CA PHE A 59 14.04 7.74 2.04
C PHE A 59 13.23 8.54 3.06
N CYS A 60 12.42 9.50 2.59
CA CYS A 60 11.44 10.15 3.44
C CYS A 60 10.21 9.25 3.64
N PRO A 61 9.73 9.06 4.88
CA PRO A 61 8.31 8.77 5.09
C PRO A 61 7.49 10.02 4.74
N GLY A 62 6.25 9.81 4.31
CA GLY A 62 5.30 10.90 4.12
C GLY A 62 4.83 11.52 5.46
N PRO A 63 4.08 12.64 5.40
CA PRO A 63 3.74 13.43 6.59
C PRO A 63 2.67 12.78 7.49
N LYS A 64 1.94 11.77 7.00
CA LYS A 64 0.91 11.06 7.78
C LYS A 64 1.60 10.13 8.78
N ARG A 65 1.26 10.27 10.07
CA ARG A 65 1.92 9.51 11.17
C ARG A 65 1.12 8.31 11.67
N SER A 66 -0.12 8.18 11.24
CA SER A 66 -1.05 7.15 11.70
C SER A 66 -2.05 6.83 10.60
N ILE A 67 -2.32 5.55 10.43
CA ILE A 67 -3.39 5.02 9.58
C ILE A 67 -4.67 4.83 10.42
N SER A 68 -5.83 4.76 9.75
CA SER A 68 -7.11 4.44 10.41
C SER A 68 -7.17 3.00 10.93
N HIS A 69 -6.58 2.06 10.19
CA HIS A 69 -6.61 0.62 10.47
C HIS A 69 -5.22 0.00 10.34
N TYR A 70 -4.72 -0.66 11.39
CA TYR A 70 -3.45 -1.41 11.39
C TYR A 70 -3.74 -2.88 11.66
N HIS A 71 -3.40 -3.75 10.71
CA HIS A 71 -3.65 -5.18 10.78
C HIS A 71 -2.44 -5.98 10.27
N GLU A 72 -1.56 -6.38 11.19
CA GLU A 72 -0.58 -7.43 10.90
C GLU A 72 -1.31 -8.73 10.53
N THR A 73 -0.87 -9.37 9.43
CA THR A 73 -1.40 -10.67 9.01
C THR A 73 -0.59 -11.82 9.61
N LEU A 74 -1.23 -12.99 9.78
CA LEU A 74 -0.51 -14.21 10.16
C LEU A 74 0.59 -14.58 9.13
N GLY A 75 0.45 -14.12 7.88
CA GLY A 75 1.46 -14.31 6.83
C GLY A 75 2.75 -13.54 7.12
N GLU A 76 2.65 -12.27 7.50
CA GLU A 76 3.80 -11.45 7.91
C GLU A 76 4.57 -12.09 9.07
N ALA A 77 3.85 -12.46 10.14
CA ALA A 77 4.44 -13.09 11.32
C ALA A 77 5.13 -14.43 11.03
N LEU A 78 4.60 -15.24 10.09
CA LEU A 78 5.20 -16.51 9.69
C LEU A 78 6.38 -16.36 8.71
N LEU A 79 6.38 -15.31 7.89
CA LEU A 79 7.45 -15.02 6.94
C LEU A 79 8.57 -14.15 7.53
N GLY A 80 8.35 -13.56 8.71
CA GLY A 80 9.27 -12.61 9.33
C GLY A 80 9.35 -11.29 8.54
N VAL A 81 8.25 -10.89 7.90
CA VAL A 81 8.14 -9.64 7.14
C VAL A 81 7.48 -8.59 8.02
N GLU A 82 8.08 -7.42 8.11
CA GLU A 82 7.54 -6.24 8.80
C GLU A 82 7.23 -5.18 7.74
N LEU A 83 5.96 -4.79 7.61
CA LEU A 83 5.53 -3.77 6.66
C LEU A 83 5.56 -2.39 7.32
N GLU A 84 6.37 -1.49 6.79
CA GLU A 84 6.49 -0.12 7.26
C GLU A 84 5.45 0.78 6.56
N PHE A 85 4.84 1.71 7.30
CA PHE A 85 3.85 2.62 6.71
C PHE A 85 4.53 3.72 5.89
N SER A 86 4.10 3.91 4.63
CA SER A 86 4.68 4.92 3.73
C SER A 86 4.51 6.38 4.17
N GLY A 87 3.52 6.68 5.03
CA GLY A 87 3.17 8.05 5.42
C GLY A 87 2.45 8.87 4.35
N LEU A 88 2.10 8.28 3.20
CA LEU A 88 1.35 8.95 2.13
C LEU A 88 -0.14 8.98 2.44
N ASP A 89 -0.79 10.12 2.17
CA ASP A 89 -2.21 10.33 2.42
C ASP A 89 -3.04 10.10 1.15
N ILE A 90 -3.25 8.82 0.81
CA ILE A 90 -3.94 8.40 -0.42
C ILE A 90 -5.40 8.10 -0.10
N HIS A 91 -6.30 8.61 -0.95
CA HIS A 91 -7.75 8.38 -0.83
C HIS A 91 -8.33 7.86 -2.14
N PHE A 92 -9.19 6.84 -2.09
CA PHE A 92 -9.73 6.20 -3.28
C PHE A 92 -10.67 7.13 -4.06
N LYS A 93 -10.46 7.22 -5.38
CA LYS A 93 -11.17 8.13 -6.33
C LYS A 93 -11.13 9.63 -5.97
N ALA A 94 -10.42 10.04 -4.92
CA ALA A 94 -10.27 11.45 -4.58
C ALA A 94 -9.33 12.16 -5.57
N ASN A 95 -9.70 13.36 -6.02
CA ASN A 95 -8.79 14.19 -6.81
C ASN A 95 -7.76 14.86 -5.89
N MET A 96 -6.48 14.60 -6.13
CA MET A 96 -5.38 15.27 -5.44
C MET A 96 -4.63 16.23 -6.37
N ALA A 97 -4.37 17.45 -5.90
CA ALA A 97 -3.49 18.37 -6.61
C ALA A 97 -2.02 17.90 -6.53
N LYS A 98 -1.21 18.21 -7.55
CA LYS A 98 0.22 17.89 -7.54
C LYS A 98 0.92 18.71 -6.46
N ASN A 99 1.20 18.08 -5.32
CA ASN A 99 1.86 18.66 -4.17
C ASN A 99 3.21 17.97 -3.94
N GLN A 100 4.15 18.67 -3.29
CA GLN A 100 5.36 18.06 -2.77
C GLN A 100 5.03 17.33 -1.47
N TYR A 101 5.26 16.01 -1.42
CA TYR A 101 4.87 15.18 -0.27
C TYR A 101 5.93 15.16 0.84
N CYS A 102 7.22 15.29 0.49
CA CYS A 102 8.34 15.36 1.41
C CYS A 102 9.45 16.26 0.86
N GLU A 103 10.39 16.65 1.73
CA GLU A 103 11.71 17.14 1.36
C GLU A 103 12.74 16.51 2.31
N VAL A 104 13.96 16.28 1.84
CA VAL A 104 15.04 15.70 2.66
C VAL A 104 16.34 16.41 2.34
N ASP A 105 16.95 17.00 3.35
CA ASP A 105 18.32 17.47 3.29
C ASP A 105 19.28 16.27 3.41
N LEU A 106 20.02 15.97 2.34
CA LEU A 106 20.99 14.88 2.35
C LEU A 106 22.29 15.32 3.05
N ASN A 107 22.60 14.67 4.17
CA ASN A 107 23.94 14.73 4.75
C ASN A 107 24.91 13.78 4.00
N GLU A 108 26.20 13.85 4.33
CA GLU A 108 27.23 13.05 3.64
C GLU A 108 27.01 11.53 3.81
N GLU A 109 26.59 11.08 4.99
CA GLU A 109 26.34 9.66 5.28
C GLU A 109 25.16 9.11 4.46
N MET A 110 24.04 9.86 4.40
CA MET A 110 22.85 9.52 3.61
C MET A 110 23.17 9.49 2.11
N LEU A 111 23.98 10.45 1.64
CA LEU A 111 24.45 10.48 0.26
C LEU A 111 25.30 9.25 -0.08
N GLN A 112 26.22 8.85 0.80
CA GLN A 112 27.03 7.64 0.58
C GLN A 112 26.17 6.37 0.60
N ALA A 113 25.16 6.28 1.47
CA ALA A 113 24.22 5.16 1.50
C ALA A 113 23.47 5.01 0.16
N PHE A 114 22.94 6.11 -0.40
CA PHE A 114 22.30 6.08 -1.72
C PHE A 114 23.29 5.75 -2.85
N ILE A 115 24.50 6.33 -2.84
CA ILE A 115 25.54 6.00 -3.83
C ILE A 115 25.90 4.51 -3.77
N TYR A 116 25.99 3.92 -2.58
CA TYR A 116 26.24 2.50 -2.39
C TYR A 116 25.08 1.64 -2.92
N ALA A 117 23.83 2.00 -2.61
CA ALA A 117 22.64 1.30 -3.08
C ALA A 117 22.55 1.29 -4.61
N VAL A 118 22.80 2.44 -5.26
CA VAL A 118 22.82 2.56 -6.73
C VAL A 118 23.94 1.73 -7.35
N LYS A 119 25.17 1.78 -6.80
CA LYS A 119 26.32 1.01 -7.31
C LYS A 119 26.13 -0.51 -7.21
N ASN A 120 25.44 -0.99 -6.18
CA ASN A 120 25.17 -2.41 -5.98
C ASN A 120 23.86 -2.89 -6.61
N HIS A 121 23.19 -2.02 -7.38
CA HIS A 121 21.90 -2.30 -8.02
C HIS A 121 20.86 -2.78 -6.99
N TYR A 122 20.58 -1.96 -5.99
CA TYR A 122 19.53 -2.28 -5.02
C TYR A 122 18.15 -2.33 -5.71
N TRP A 123 17.37 -3.34 -5.37
CA TRP A 123 15.93 -3.40 -5.65
C TRP A 123 15.16 -2.94 -4.41
N TYR A 124 13.88 -2.63 -4.62
CA TYR A 124 12.96 -2.20 -3.59
C TYR A 124 11.58 -2.82 -3.84
N GLN A 125 10.80 -3.03 -2.77
CA GLN A 125 9.41 -3.41 -2.84
C GLN A 125 8.54 -2.47 -1.99
N MET A 126 7.54 -1.92 -2.65
CA MET A 126 6.38 -1.22 -2.09
C MET A 126 5.17 -2.10 -2.41
#